data_AF-A0A2R8FA77-F1
#
_entry.id   AF-A0A2R8FA77-F1
#
_cell.length_a   1.000
_cell.length_b   1.000
_cell.length_c   1.000
_cell.angle_alpha   90.00
_cell.angle_beta   90.00
_cell.angle_gamma   90.00
#
_symmetry.space_group_name_H-M   'P 1'
#
loop_
_entity.id
_entity.type
_entity.pdbx_description
1 polymer ?
#
loop_
_entity_poly.entity_id
_entity_poly.type
_entity_poly.pdbx_seq_one_letter_code
_entity_poly.pdbx_strand_id
1 'polypeptide(L)'
;MTSIEKQKEDLTSFYNKFQSDCPKNTNKEKLELHCETIKKKAAPYLVKISKTALLANSVIFLIAGIILLALAASSILSLMPYLVIGILLTALSAIILISMVYFFKLTTILSFTKSNDKEISEWIKQQRAYDILLEKENPEEYGADVLRLPFKNISPSKAVRELIAAAESSTLKTFYADNAETILFIFWNPKNMFWNPKAFKDNINHKSEEDIRNVLGGYTLLKNAKALFSTLVNETFEGIKTGDGLLERCSQYRERAKTTPYRQRALFCLTYSCFRDGRLTPFRVIPSHMINSYLSLRQTHHEEDFFTPGHPCYYARLAFNEAVLMYRKLVNISELKKMFVNKDYRISQEGNLTAILNFVKSTDQGDEFLIEHGKTETEPKYRDSTDLFY
;
A
#
# COMPACT_ATOMS: atom_id res chain seq x y z
N MET A 1 22.40 38.58 -3.03
CA MET A 1 20.96 38.43 -2.78
C MET A 1 20.72 37.06 -2.19
N THR A 2 20.19 37.03 -0.97
CA THR A 2 19.85 35.77 -0.29
C THR A 2 18.60 35.15 -0.93
N SER A 3 18.44 33.82 -0.84
CA SER A 3 17.26 33.08 -1.33
C SER A 3 15.92 33.71 -0.90
N ILE A 4 15.91 34.36 0.27
CA ILE A 4 14.77 35.06 0.87
C ILE A 4 14.44 36.37 0.15
N GLU A 5 15.45 37.14 -0.28
CA GLU A 5 15.24 38.39 -1.03
C GLU A 5 14.65 38.13 -2.41
N LYS A 6 15.11 37.06 -3.08
CA LYS A 6 14.57 36.62 -4.36
C LYS A 6 13.11 36.15 -4.22
N GLN A 7 12.78 35.40 -3.17
CA GLN A 7 11.41 35.00 -2.87
C GLN A 7 10.49 36.19 -2.54
N LYS A 8 11.02 37.23 -1.88
CA LYS A 8 10.27 38.44 -1.57
C LYS A 8 10.01 39.28 -2.83
N GLU A 9 10.97 39.36 -3.73
CA GLU A 9 10.79 39.96 -5.07
C GLU A 9 9.78 39.20 -5.91
N ASP A 10 9.83 37.86 -5.91
CA ASP A 10 8.89 37.01 -6.65
C ASP A 10 7.45 37.16 -6.11
N LEU A 11 7.28 37.27 -4.79
CA LEU A 11 5.99 37.54 -4.14
C LEU A 11 5.45 38.94 -4.44
N THR A 12 6.34 39.93 -4.45
CA THR A 12 5.97 41.34 -4.73
C THR A 12 5.62 41.51 -6.21
N SER A 13 6.38 40.87 -7.11
CA SER A 13 6.10 40.79 -8.55
C SER A 13 4.77 40.09 -8.82
N PHE A 14 4.50 38.97 -8.15
CA PHE A 14 3.22 38.27 -8.21
C PHE A 14 2.06 39.16 -7.73
N TYR A 15 2.22 39.88 -6.62
CA TYR A 15 1.19 40.77 -6.07
C TYR A 15 0.90 41.96 -6.99
N ASN A 16 1.93 42.56 -7.59
CA ASN A 16 1.78 43.67 -8.53
C ASN A 16 1.11 43.22 -9.83
N LYS A 17 1.43 42.02 -10.32
CA LYS A 17 0.77 41.40 -11.47
C LYS A 17 -0.68 41.00 -11.16
N PHE A 18 -0.96 40.55 -9.93
CA PHE A 18 -2.30 40.29 -9.44
C PHE A 18 -3.17 41.56 -9.41
N GLN A 19 -2.62 42.72 -9.03
CA GLN A 19 -3.33 43.99 -9.11
C GLN A 19 -3.55 44.48 -10.55
N SER A 20 -2.59 44.26 -11.47
CA SER A 20 -2.74 44.68 -12.88
C SER A 20 -3.74 43.82 -13.65
N ASP A 21 -3.83 42.54 -13.32
CA ASP A 21 -4.61 41.55 -14.08
C ASP A 21 -6.05 41.43 -13.55
N CYS A 22 -6.42 42.14 -12.48
CA CYS A 22 -7.75 42.12 -11.89
C CYS A 22 -8.71 43.01 -12.72
N PRO A 23 -9.66 42.44 -13.49
CA PRO A 23 -10.55 43.24 -14.32
C PRO A 23 -11.60 43.91 -13.45
N LYS A 24 -11.81 45.22 -13.63
CA LYS A 24 -12.86 46.00 -12.95
C LYS A 24 -14.29 45.65 -13.38
N ASN A 25 -14.52 44.56 -14.11
CA ASN A 25 -15.86 44.12 -14.43
C ASN A 25 -15.97 42.60 -14.59
N THR A 26 -16.98 42.08 -13.91
CA THR A 26 -17.24 40.69 -13.50
C THR A 26 -17.45 39.71 -14.65
N ASN A 27 -16.74 38.58 -14.62
CA ASN A 27 -17.27 37.32 -15.13
C ASN A 27 -16.95 36.21 -14.11
N LYS A 28 -17.97 35.77 -13.37
CA LYS A 28 -17.86 34.93 -12.15
C LYS A 28 -17.14 33.61 -12.42
N GLU A 29 -17.37 33.00 -13.58
CA GLU A 29 -16.71 31.74 -14.00
C GLU A 29 -15.20 31.90 -14.24
N LYS A 30 -14.75 33.04 -14.80
CA LYS A 30 -13.32 33.31 -14.95
C LYS A 30 -12.64 33.52 -13.60
N LEU A 31 -13.35 34.12 -12.64
CA LEU A 31 -12.86 34.34 -11.29
C LEU A 31 -12.75 33.03 -10.49
N GLU A 32 -13.72 32.13 -10.63
CA GLU A 32 -13.72 30.81 -10.00
C GLU A 32 -12.62 29.90 -10.59
N LEU A 33 -12.44 29.90 -11.91
CA LEU A 33 -11.36 29.16 -12.58
C LEU A 33 -9.97 29.68 -12.20
N HIS A 34 -9.81 31.01 -12.05
CA HIS A 34 -8.56 31.61 -11.56
C HIS A 34 -8.31 31.27 -10.09
N CYS A 35 -9.33 31.32 -9.23
CA CYS A 35 -9.23 30.93 -7.82
C CYS A 35 -8.86 29.46 -7.63
N GLU A 36 -9.41 28.54 -8.44
CA GLU A 36 -9.00 27.13 -8.42
C GLU A 36 -7.57 26.92 -8.93
N THR A 37 -7.15 27.66 -9.95
CA THR A 37 -5.78 27.58 -10.48
C THR A 37 -4.76 28.12 -9.46
N ILE A 38 -5.11 29.20 -8.76
CA ILE A 38 -4.32 29.75 -7.65
C ILE A 38 -4.28 28.77 -6.48
N LYS A 39 -5.41 28.16 -6.09
CA LYS A 39 -5.42 27.11 -5.06
C LYS A 39 -4.56 25.91 -5.46
N LYS A 40 -4.63 25.44 -6.71
CA LYS A 40 -3.80 24.30 -7.19
C LYS A 40 -2.30 24.61 -7.22
N LYS A 41 -1.90 25.82 -7.62
CA LYS A 41 -0.49 26.21 -7.69
C LYS A 41 0.09 26.65 -6.35
N ALA A 42 -0.70 27.30 -5.49
CA ALA A 42 -0.24 27.80 -4.20
C ALA A 42 -0.39 26.79 -3.06
N ALA A 43 -1.35 25.86 -3.12
CA ALA A 43 -1.58 24.87 -2.05
C ALA A 43 -0.35 23.98 -1.73
N PRO A 44 0.38 23.38 -2.67
CA PRO A 44 1.50 22.52 -2.29
C PRO A 44 2.65 23.30 -1.63
N TYR A 45 2.92 24.53 -2.06
CA TYR A 45 4.01 25.36 -1.51
C TYR A 45 3.63 26.04 -0.19
N LEU A 46 2.40 26.54 -0.05
CA LEU A 46 1.90 27.12 1.20
C LEU A 46 1.65 26.04 2.26
N VAL A 47 1.25 24.82 1.90
CA VAL A 47 0.92 23.77 2.87
C VAL A 47 2.15 23.02 3.38
N LYS A 48 3.16 22.75 2.55
CA LYS A 48 4.38 22.05 3.00
C LYS A 48 5.28 22.97 3.84
N ILE A 49 5.45 24.24 3.45
CA ILE A 49 6.26 25.22 4.19
C ILE A 49 5.53 25.72 5.45
N SER A 50 4.20 25.88 5.42
CA SER A 50 3.47 26.28 6.63
C SER A 50 3.39 25.17 7.67
N LYS A 51 3.30 23.89 7.31
CA LYS A 51 3.13 22.81 8.29
C LYS A 51 4.38 22.56 9.13
N THR A 52 5.56 22.43 8.51
CA THR A 52 6.82 22.25 9.24
C THR A 52 7.23 23.51 10.00
N ALA A 53 7.03 24.70 9.42
CA ALA A 53 7.29 25.96 10.12
C ALA A 53 6.33 26.15 11.31
N LEU A 54 5.03 25.83 11.14
CA LEU A 54 4.04 25.94 12.20
C LEU A 54 4.29 24.91 13.31
N LEU A 55 4.67 23.67 12.96
CA LEU A 55 5.08 22.65 13.94
C LEU A 55 6.32 23.10 14.72
N ALA A 56 7.38 23.55 14.02
CA ALA A 56 8.61 24.03 14.64
C ALA A 56 8.35 25.23 15.55
N ASN A 57 7.56 26.20 15.09
CA ASN A 57 7.20 27.38 15.88
C ASN A 57 6.36 27.00 17.10
N SER A 58 5.39 26.08 16.98
CA SER A 58 4.59 25.61 18.12
C SER A 58 5.43 24.87 19.16
N VAL A 59 6.45 24.09 18.77
CA VAL A 59 7.38 23.46 19.71
C VAL A 59 8.26 24.51 20.39
N ILE A 60 8.80 25.48 19.65
CA ILE A 60 9.62 26.57 20.20
C ILE A 60 8.81 27.39 21.20
N PHE A 61 7.57 27.76 20.87
CA PHE A 61 6.69 28.51 21.76
C PHE A 61 6.26 27.69 22.99
N LEU A 62 6.07 26.38 22.85
CA LEU A 62 5.82 25.52 24.01
C LEU A 62 7.00 25.53 24.99
N ILE A 63 8.23 25.37 24.47
CA ILE A 63 9.46 25.40 25.28
C ILE A 63 9.63 26.77 25.94
N ALA A 64 9.45 27.86 25.18
CA ALA A 64 9.54 29.22 25.70
C ALA A 64 8.49 29.50 26.80
N GLY A 65 7.25 29.03 26.63
CA GLY A 65 6.20 29.13 27.63
C GLY A 65 6.53 28.39 28.92
N ILE A 66 7.06 27.16 28.81
CA ILE A 66 7.50 26.36 29.97
C ILE A 66 8.66 27.05 30.72
N ILE A 67 9.63 27.61 29.99
CA ILE A 67 10.76 28.34 30.59
C ILE A 67 10.27 29.60 31.32
N LEU A 68 9.36 30.37 30.71
CA LEU A 68 8.77 31.56 31.33
C LEU A 68 8.02 31.22 32.62
N LEU A 69 7.25 30.13 32.63
CA LEU A 69 6.57 29.63 33.81
C LEU A 69 7.57 29.23 34.92
N ALA A 70 8.65 28.53 34.57
CA ALA A 70 9.68 28.12 35.52
C ALA A 70 10.44 29.32 36.12
N LEU A 71 10.76 30.32 35.30
CA LEU A 71 11.43 31.55 35.74
C LEU A 71 10.52 32.45 36.60
N ALA A 72 9.22 32.49 36.30
CA ALA A 72 8.23 33.17 37.14
C ALA A 72 8.03 32.43 38.47
N ALA A 73 7.91 31.10 38.46
CA ALA A 73 7.74 30.28 39.67
C ALA A 73 8.97 30.30 40.59
N SER A 74 10.17 30.44 40.02
CA SER A 74 11.42 30.61 40.79
C SER A 74 11.66 32.05 41.26
N SER A 75 10.70 32.95 41.09
CA SER A 75 10.78 34.37 41.50
C SER A 75 11.93 35.16 40.85
N ILE A 76 12.52 34.63 39.77
CA ILE A 76 13.56 35.31 38.98
C ILE A 76 12.94 36.44 38.14
N LEU A 77 11.70 36.25 37.68
CA LEU A 77 10.90 37.23 36.95
C LEU A 77 9.70 37.70 37.78
N SER A 78 9.18 38.89 37.48
CA SER A 78 7.98 39.41 38.16
C SER A 78 6.79 38.47 37.94
N LEU A 79 6.19 38.00 39.03
CA LEU A 79 5.25 36.88 39.00
C LEU A 79 4.08 37.08 38.02
N MET A 80 3.38 38.22 38.07
CA MET A 80 2.10 38.38 37.38
C MET A 80 2.16 38.45 35.85
N PRO A 81 2.96 39.34 35.20
CA PRO A 81 2.93 39.45 33.74
C PRO A 81 3.51 38.22 33.04
N TYR A 82 4.58 37.63 33.58
CA TYR A 82 5.26 36.50 32.93
C TYR A 82 4.54 35.17 33.15
N LEU A 83 3.82 34.99 34.25
CA LEU A 83 2.98 33.81 34.47
C LEU A 83 1.77 33.80 33.52
N VAL A 84 1.11 34.94 33.30
CA VAL A 84 -0.01 35.05 32.35
C VAL A 84 0.46 34.78 30.92
N ILE A 85 1.57 35.38 30.49
CA ILE A 85 2.15 35.16 29.15
C ILE A 85 2.59 33.71 28.98
N GLY A 86 3.25 33.13 29.99
CA GLY A 86 3.67 31.73 30.00
C GLY A 86 2.50 30.77 29.84
N ILE A 87 1.41 30.94 30.61
CA ILE A 87 0.20 30.11 30.49
C ILE A 87 -0.39 30.22 29.08
N LEU A 88 -0.55 31.44 28.55
CA LEU A 88 -1.11 31.67 27.22
C LEU A 88 -0.28 31.00 26.12
N LEU A 89 1.05 31.18 26.13
CA LEU A 89 1.95 30.55 25.14
C LEU A 89 1.85 29.03 25.20
N THR A 90 1.89 28.47 26.41
CA THR A 90 1.91 27.01 26.61
C THR A 90 0.58 26.39 26.20
N ALA A 91 -0.54 27.00 26.60
CA ALA A 91 -1.88 26.51 26.27
C ALA A 91 -2.18 26.61 24.77
N LEU A 92 -1.89 27.75 24.13
CA LEU A 92 -2.09 27.92 22.69
C LEU A 92 -1.22 26.96 21.88
N SER A 93 0.05 26.80 22.25
CA SER A 93 0.97 25.87 21.58
C SER A 93 0.53 24.41 21.74
N ALA A 94 0.09 24.03 22.93
CA ALA A 94 -0.44 22.69 23.19
C ALA A 94 -1.72 22.41 22.38
N ILE A 95 -2.65 23.38 22.31
CA ILE A 95 -3.86 23.25 21.50
C ILE A 95 -3.50 23.06 20.03
N ILE A 96 -2.59 23.87 19.47
CA ILE A 96 -2.18 23.76 18.07
C ILE A 96 -1.52 22.39 17.80
N LEU A 97 -0.62 21.93 18.68
CA LEU A 97 0.02 20.62 18.55
C LEU A 97 -0.99 19.47 18.60
N ILE A 98 -1.92 19.49 19.56
CA ILE A 98 -2.98 18.48 19.68
C ILE A 98 -3.89 18.51 18.45
N SER A 99 -4.33 19.70 18.02
CA SER A 99 -5.15 19.87 16.83
C SER A 99 -4.43 19.39 15.57
N MET A 100 -3.12 19.64 15.44
CA MET A 100 -2.32 19.12 14.33
C MET A 100 -2.26 17.60 14.33
N VAL A 101 -1.97 16.99 15.48
CA VAL A 101 -1.94 15.52 15.60
C VAL A 101 -3.30 14.92 15.26
N TYR A 102 -4.39 15.53 15.75
CA TYR A 102 -5.75 15.07 15.48
C TYR A 102 -6.13 15.26 14.01
N PHE A 103 -5.79 16.40 13.41
CA PHE A 103 -6.04 16.69 12.00
C PHE A 103 -5.21 15.80 11.08
N PHE A 104 -3.96 15.49 11.44
CA PHE A 104 -3.11 14.55 10.71
C PHE A 104 -3.71 13.15 10.75
N LYS A 105 -4.16 12.71 11.92
CA LYS A 105 -4.88 11.45 12.08
C LYS A 105 -6.18 11.43 11.26
N LEU A 106 -6.94 12.52 11.26
CA LEU A 106 -8.20 12.65 10.53
C LEU A 106 -8.00 12.70 9.01
N THR A 107 -7.03 13.45 8.51
CA THR A 107 -6.70 13.52 7.07
C THR A 107 -6.14 12.19 6.56
N THR A 108 -5.30 11.53 7.36
CA THR A 108 -4.87 10.15 7.10
C THR A 108 -6.10 9.23 6.99
N ILE A 109 -7.02 9.26 7.95
CA ILE A 109 -8.27 8.48 7.92
C ILE A 109 -9.15 8.84 6.71
N LEU A 110 -9.34 10.12 6.40
CA LEU A 110 -10.19 10.58 5.29
C LEU A 110 -9.60 10.23 3.91
N SER A 111 -8.28 10.34 3.74
CA SER A 111 -7.59 9.86 2.54
C SER A 111 -7.74 8.35 2.35
N PHE A 112 -7.91 7.60 3.45
CA PHE A 112 -8.21 6.17 3.45
C PHE A 112 -9.71 5.81 3.31
N THR A 113 -10.62 6.79 3.27
CA THR A 113 -12.07 6.53 3.09
C THR A 113 -12.54 6.54 1.64
N LYS A 114 -11.81 7.20 0.73
CA LYS A 114 -12.14 7.16 -0.71
C LYS A 114 -11.41 5.97 -1.33
N SER A 115 -12.14 4.87 -1.53
CA SER A 115 -11.57 3.68 -2.17
C SER A 115 -11.25 3.96 -3.64
N ASN A 116 -10.06 3.57 -4.07
CA ASN A 116 -9.60 3.68 -5.45
C ASN A 116 -9.99 2.47 -6.32
N ASP A 117 -10.82 1.57 -5.79
CA ASP A 117 -11.17 0.28 -6.39
C ASP A 117 -11.74 0.41 -7.81
N LYS A 118 -12.56 1.43 -8.06
CA LYS A 118 -13.14 1.68 -9.39
C LYS A 118 -12.05 1.99 -10.42
N GLU A 119 -11.13 2.88 -10.07
CA GLU A 119 -10.04 3.32 -10.94
C GLU A 119 -9.06 2.17 -11.25
N ILE A 120 -8.74 1.36 -10.24
CA ILE A 120 -7.91 0.16 -10.39
C ILE A 120 -8.61 -0.86 -11.30
N SER A 121 -9.89 -1.15 -11.05
CA SER A 121 -10.66 -2.14 -11.81
C SER A 121 -10.86 -1.73 -13.27
N GLU A 122 -11.11 -0.45 -13.53
CA GLU A 122 -11.23 0.10 -14.89
C GLU A 122 -9.91 -0.03 -15.65
N TRP A 123 -8.77 0.27 -15.01
CA TRP A 123 -7.47 0.12 -15.65
C TRP A 123 -7.16 -1.34 -15.98
N ILE A 124 -7.39 -2.28 -15.05
CA ILE A 124 -7.16 -3.72 -15.28
C ILE A 124 -8.03 -4.20 -16.46
N LYS A 125 -9.29 -3.76 -16.52
CA LYS A 125 -10.19 -4.10 -17.63
C LYS A 125 -9.67 -3.58 -18.98
N GLN A 126 -9.18 -2.34 -19.02
CA GLN A 126 -8.60 -1.75 -20.23
C GLN A 126 -7.31 -2.47 -20.65
N GLN A 127 -6.44 -2.79 -19.69
CA GLN A 127 -5.20 -3.50 -19.97
C GLN A 127 -5.47 -4.91 -20.51
N ARG A 128 -6.43 -5.64 -19.93
CA ARG A 128 -6.83 -6.96 -20.45
C ARG A 128 -7.43 -6.89 -21.85
N ALA A 129 -8.23 -5.86 -22.14
CA ALA A 129 -8.75 -5.67 -23.49
C ALA A 129 -7.61 -5.43 -24.50
N TYR A 130 -6.59 -4.68 -24.11
CA TYR A 130 -5.37 -4.48 -24.90
C TYR A 130 -4.57 -5.78 -25.07
N ASP A 131 -4.43 -6.58 -24.01
CA ASP A 131 -3.77 -7.89 -24.04
C ASP A 131 -4.42 -8.83 -25.07
N ILE A 132 -5.75 -8.89 -25.08
CA ILE A 132 -6.52 -9.70 -26.04
C ILE A 132 -6.32 -9.21 -27.48
N LEU A 133 -6.15 -7.91 -27.68
CA LEU A 133 -5.84 -7.36 -29.01
C LEU A 133 -4.45 -7.79 -29.47
N LEU A 134 -3.45 -7.68 -28.59
CA LEU A 134 -2.08 -8.11 -28.89
C LEU A 134 -1.99 -9.62 -29.17
N GLU A 135 -2.73 -10.45 -28.44
CA GLU A 135 -2.80 -11.90 -28.69
C GLU A 135 -3.40 -12.21 -30.06
N LYS A 136 -4.41 -11.45 -30.51
CA LYS A 136 -4.98 -11.60 -31.84
C LYS A 136 -4.03 -11.15 -32.95
N GLU A 137 -3.25 -10.10 -32.70
CA GLU A 137 -2.29 -9.57 -33.67
C GLU A 137 -1.04 -10.45 -33.79
N ASN A 138 -0.58 -11.05 -32.69
CA ASN A 138 0.61 -11.90 -32.68
C ASN A 138 0.52 -13.05 -31.63
N PRO A 139 -0.22 -14.12 -31.95
CA PRO A 139 -0.49 -15.22 -31.01
C PRO A 139 0.74 -16.08 -30.66
N GLU A 140 1.83 -16.00 -31.43
CA GLU A 140 3.06 -16.78 -31.20
C GLU A 140 3.97 -16.14 -30.15
N GLU A 141 3.89 -14.81 -30.00
CA GLU A 141 4.72 -14.02 -29.09
C GLU A 141 3.95 -13.49 -27.87
N TYR A 142 2.62 -13.43 -27.98
CA TYR A 142 1.73 -12.95 -26.93
C TYR A 142 0.47 -13.81 -26.81
N GLY A 143 0.14 -14.24 -25.59
CA GLY A 143 -1.10 -14.99 -25.37
C GLY A 143 -1.05 -15.96 -24.20
N ALA A 144 -2.20 -16.56 -23.93
CA ALA A 144 -2.40 -17.45 -22.81
C ALA A 144 -1.69 -18.82 -22.98
N ASP A 145 -1.33 -19.18 -24.21
CA ASP A 145 -0.68 -20.45 -24.55
C ASP A 145 0.81 -20.33 -24.92
N VAL A 146 1.37 -19.12 -24.87
CA VAL A 146 2.79 -18.89 -25.18
C VAL A 146 3.68 -19.41 -24.05
N LEU A 147 4.64 -20.27 -24.41
CA LEU A 147 5.63 -20.81 -23.48
C LEU A 147 6.62 -19.72 -23.03
N ARG A 148 6.88 -19.65 -21.72
CA ARG A 148 7.92 -18.78 -21.16
C ARG A 148 9.18 -19.55 -20.82
N LEU A 149 10.32 -18.89 -21.02
CA LEU A 149 11.57 -19.17 -20.32
C LEU A 149 11.80 -18.05 -19.29
N PRO A 150 12.35 -18.34 -18.09
CA PRO A 150 13.05 -19.56 -17.69
C PRO A 150 12.16 -20.60 -16.98
N PHE A 151 10.86 -20.32 -16.86
CA PHE A 151 9.90 -21.19 -16.20
C PHE A 151 9.73 -22.49 -16.99
N LYS A 152 9.58 -23.63 -16.33
CA LYS A 152 9.34 -24.92 -16.99
C LYS A 152 8.32 -24.72 -18.11
N ASN A 153 8.58 -25.27 -19.31
CA ASN A 153 7.74 -25.24 -20.54
C ASN A 153 6.22 -25.39 -20.31
N ILE A 154 5.57 -24.37 -19.73
CA ILE A 154 4.18 -24.36 -19.28
C ILE A 154 3.63 -22.99 -19.66
N SER A 155 2.49 -22.99 -20.33
CA SER A 155 1.79 -21.77 -20.70
C SER A 155 0.99 -21.19 -19.53
N PRO A 156 0.69 -19.88 -19.52
CA PRO A 156 -0.20 -19.26 -18.54
C PRO A 156 -1.52 -20.01 -18.31
N SER A 157 -2.21 -20.43 -19.38
CA SER A 157 -3.43 -21.24 -19.32
C SER A 157 -3.22 -22.56 -18.59
N LYS A 158 -2.10 -23.24 -18.87
CA LYS A 158 -1.77 -24.51 -18.22
C LYS A 158 -1.45 -24.31 -16.74
N ALA A 159 -0.72 -23.26 -16.38
CA ALA A 159 -0.44 -22.91 -14.99
C ALA A 159 -1.75 -22.65 -14.20
N VAL A 160 -2.72 -21.93 -14.77
CA VAL A 160 -4.03 -21.68 -14.14
C VAL A 160 -4.78 -23.00 -13.91
N ARG A 161 -4.80 -23.89 -14.91
CA ARG A 161 -5.46 -25.20 -14.77
C ARG A 161 -4.81 -26.07 -13.70
N GLU A 162 -3.47 -26.12 -13.67
CA GLU A 162 -2.71 -26.90 -12.67
C GLU A 162 -2.92 -26.36 -11.26
N LEU A 163 -3.00 -25.03 -11.09
CA LEU A 163 -3.37 -24.41 -9.82
C LEU A 163 -4.76 -24.83 -9.35
N ILE A 164 -5.78 -24.68 -10.18
CA ILE A 164 -7.16 -25.05 -9.82
C ILE A 164 -7.24 -26.54 -9.46
N ALA A 165 -6.54 -27.40 -10.20
CA ALA A 165 -6.51 -28.83 -9.93
C ALA A 165 -5.82 -29.18 -8.60
N ALA A 166 -4.76 -28.45 -8.25
CA ALA A 166 -3.95 -28.70 -7.05
C ALA A 166 -4.56 -28.16 -5.75
N ALA A 167 -5.57 -27.29 -5.80
CA ALA A 167 -6.16 -26.72 -4.60
C ALA A 167 -6.87 -27.80 -3.74
N GLU A 168 -6.49 -27.95 -2.48
CA GLU A 168 -7.00 -29.01 -1.58
C GLU A 168 -8.44 -28.77 -1.06
N SER A 169 -8.89 -27.52 -0.99
CA SER A 169 -10.24 -27.16 -0.53
C SER A 169 -11.18 -26.91 -1.71
N SER A 170 -12.42 -27.39 -1.63
CA SER A 170 -13.47 -27.06 -2.59
C SER A 170 -13.72 -25.56 -2.67
N THR A 171 -13.70 -24.85 -1.54
CA THR A 171 -13.81 -23.39 -1.48
C THR A 171 -12.68 -22.72 -2.26
N LEU A 172 -11.45 -23.21 -2.13
CA LEU A 172 -10.32 -22.69 -2.92
C LEU A 172 -10.42 -23.02 -4.40
N LYS A 173 -10.84 -24.24 -4.77
CA LYS A 173 -11.04 -24.62 -6.17
C LYS A 173 -12.04 -23.68 -6.85
N THR A 174 -13.18 -23.45 -6.21
CA THR A 174 -14.19 -22.50 -6.70
C THR A 174 -13.63 -21.09 -6.76
N PHE A 175 -12.93 -20.63 -5.72
CA PHE A 175 -12.28 -19.31 -5.73
C PHE A 175 -11.32 -19.13 -6.91
N TYR A 176 -10.41 -20.08 -7.15
CA TYR A 176 -9.47 -19.99 -8.26
C TYR A 176 -10.15 -20.12 -9.63
N ALA A 177 -11.19 -20.93 -9.75
CA ALA A 177 -11.98 -21.02 -10.98
C ALA A 177 -12.71 -19.70 -11.28
N ASP A 178 -13.37 -19.11 -10.30
CA ASP A 178 -14.07 -17.83 -10.43
C ASP A 178 -13.12 -16.66 -10.73
N ASN A 179 -11.84 -16.83 -10.39
CA ASN A 179 -10.79 -15.82 -10.57
C ASN A 179 -9.75 -16.22 -11.62
N ALA A 180 -10.02 -17.23 -12.45
CA ALA A 180 -9.09 -17.77 -13.43
C ALA A 180 -8.52 -16.70 -14.35
N GLU A 181 -9.36 -15.74 -14.75
CA GLU A 181 -8.97 -14.61 -15.59
C GLU A 181 -8.00 -13.63 -14.92
N THR A 182 -8.15 -13.40 -13.61
CA THR A 182 -7.22 -12.55 -12.85
C THR A 182 -5.87 -13.26 -12.68
N ILE A 183 -5.91 -14.56 -12.45
CA ILE A 183 -4.72 -15.41 -12.34
C ILE A 183 -4.00 -15.44 -13.71
N LEU A 184 -4.76 -15.59 -14.79
CA LEU A 184 -4.24 -15.52 -16.14
C LEU A 184 -3.59 -14.16 -16.40
N PHE A 185 -4.25 -13.06 -16.03
CA PHE A 185 -3.70 -11.71 -16.15
C PHE A 185 -2.35 -11.54 -15.43
N ILE A 186 -2.19 -12.10 -14.23
CA ILE A 186 -0.90 -12.11 -13.51
C ILE A 186 0.16 -12.85 -14.33
N PHE A 187 -0.21 -14.00 -14.90
CA PHE A 187 0.68 -14.79 -15.73
C PHE A 187 0.83 -14.26 -17.15
N TRP A 188 0.10 -13.22 -17.58
CA TRP A 188 0.11 -12.73 -18.96
C TRP A 188 1.20 -11.67 -19.14
N ASN A 189 2.25 -12.00 -19.88
CA ASN A 189 3.45 -11.18 -20.11
C ASN A 189 4.03 -11.61 -21.47
N PRO A 190 4.50 -10.68 -22.32
CA PRO A 190 5.00 -11.03 -23.65
C PRO A 190 6.22 -11.93 -23.56
N LYS A 191 6.38 -12.87 -24.49
CA LYS A 191 7.67 -13.53 -24.70
C LYS A 191 8.73 -12.52 -25.15
N ASN A 192 8.31 -11.52 -25.94
CA ASN A 192 9.16 -10.44 -26.40
C ASN A 192 8.46 -9.08 -26.24
N MET A 193 9.10 -8.18 -25.51
CA MET A 193 8.53 -6.90 -25.14
C MET A 193 8.50 -5.85 -26.25
N PHE A 194 9.28 -6.03 -27.32
CA PHE A 194 9.28 -5.13 -28.47
C PHE A 194 7.89 -4.99 -29.13
N TRP A 195 6.99 -5.96 -28.89
CA TRP A 195 5.63 -5.99 -29.43
C TRP A 195 4.58 -5.34 -28.53
N ASN A 196 4.97 -4.69 -27.43
CA ASN A 196 4.07 -3.88 -26.61
C ASN A 196 4.38 -2.38 -26.77
N PRO A 197 3.85 -1.71 -27.82
CA PRO A 197 4.06 -0.29 -28.07
C PRO A 197 3.70 0.62 -26.89
N LYS A 198 2.68 0.24 -26.11
CA LYS A 198 2.24 0.99 -24.94
C LYS A 198 3.27 0.94 -23.82
N ALA A 199 3.81 -0.26 -23.53
CA ALA A 199 4.85 -0.41 -22.53
C ALA A 199 6.14 0.34 -22.91
N PHE A 200 6.52 0.32 -24.19
CA PHE A 200 7.67 1.08 -24.67
C PHE A 200 7.49 2.59 -24.50
N LYS A 201 6.28 3.11 -24.77
CA LYS A 201 5.94 4.54 -24.56
C LYS A 201 6.02 4.95 -23.10
N ASP A 202 5.62 4.05 -22.20
CA ASP A 202 5.58 4.29 -20.75
C ASP A 202 6.89 3.84 -20.05
N ASN A 203 7.98 3.57 -20.80
CA ASN A 203 9.26 3.06 -20.27
C ASN A 203 9.13 1.81 -19.37
N ILE A 204 8.08 1.01 -19.55
CA ILE A 204 7.87 -0.23 -18.81
C ILE A 204 8.69 -1.32 -19.48
N ASN A 205 9.58 -1.98 -18.71
CA ASN A 205 10.33 -3.16 -19.13
C ASN A 205 9.62 -4.47 -18.71
N HIS A 206 10.08 -5.63 -19.18
CA HIS A 206 9.37 -6.90 -19.00
C HIS A 206 9.18 -7.24 -17.51
N LYS A 207 10.21 -6.94 -16.70
CA LYS A 207 10.16 -7.17 -15.26
C LYS A 207 9.16 -6.22 -14.57
N SER A 208 9.10 -4.97 -15.03
CA SER A 208 8.16 -3.97 -14.51
C SER A 208 6.72 -4.33 -14.84
N GLU A 209 6.46 -4.81 -16.06
CA GLU A 209 5.14 -5.31 -16.46
C GLU A 209 4.71 -6.49 -15.58
N GLU A 210 5.63 -7.43 -15.33
CA GLU A 210 5.41 -8.56 -14.40
C GLU A 210 5.05 -8.05 -13.00
N ASP A 211 5.84 -7.12 -12.46
CA ASP A 211 5.65 -6.58 -11.13
C ASP A 211 4.33 -5.78 -11.01
N ILE A 212 3.97 -4.99 -12.03
CA ILE A 212 2.70 -4.26 -12.09
C ILE A 212 1.53 -5.24 -12.05
N ARG A 213 1.58 -6.32 -12.84
CA ARG A 213 0.54 -7.34 -12.89
C ARG A 213 0.44 -8.12 -11.58
N ASN A 214 1.57 -8.45 -10.96
CA ASN A 214 1.60 -9.08 -9.64
C ASN A 214 0.93 -8.20 -8.57
N VAL A 215 1.20 -6.88 -8.57
CA VAL A 215 0.58 -5.95 -7.62
C VAL A 215 -0.91 -5.80 -7.88
N LEU A 216 -1.31 -5.52 -9.12
CA LEU A 216 -2.71 -5.28 -9.49
C LEU A 216 -3.57 -6.54 -9.37
N GLY A 217 -3.11 -7.64 -9.96
CA GLY A 217 -3.78 -8.94 -9.87
C GLY A 217 -3.81 -9.46 -8.43
N GLY A 218 -2.72 -9.28 -7.67
CA GLY A 218 -2.66 -9.60 -6.25
C GLY A 218 -3.72 -8.86 -5.44
N TYR A 219 -3.87 -7.55 -5.66
CA TYR A 219 -4.95 -6.77 -5.05
C TYR A 219 -6.34 -7.32 -5.39
N THR A 220 -6.61 -7.59 -6.67
CA THR A 220 -7.91 -8.14 -7.10
C THR A 220 -8.19 -9.49 -6.46
N LEU A 221 -7.20 -10.39 -6.43
CA LEU A 221 -7.34 -11.70 -5.78
C LEU A 221 -7.56 -11.58 -4.27
N LEU A 222 -6.80 -10.73 -3.58
CA LEU A 222 -6.96 -10.51 -2.14
C LEU A 222 -8.35 -9.91 -1.82
N LYS A 223 -8.80 -8.97 -2.65
CA LYS A 223 -10.14 -8.37 -2.56
C LYS A 223 -11.24 -9.42 -2.68
N ASN A 224 -11.13 -10.29 -3.67
CA ASN A 224 -12.14 -11.32 -3.90
C ASN A 224 -12.08 -12.41 -2.81
N ALA A 225 -10.88 -12.75 -2.34
CA ALA A 225 -10.68 -13.70 -1.24
C ALA A 225 -11.24 -13.18 0.08
N LYS A 226 -11.27 -11.86 0.30
CA LYS A 226 -11.76 -11.22 1.53
C LYS A 226 -13.12 -11.76 1.98
N ALA A 227 -14.06 -11.96 1.05
CA ALA A 227 -15.40 -12.47 1.35
C ALA A 227 -15.38 -13.92 1.88
N LEU A 228 -14.38 -14.71 1.48
CA LEU A 228 -14.19 -16.11 1.86
C LEU A 228 -13.31 -16.27 3.10
N PHE A 229 -12.76 -15.19 3.66
CA PHE A 229 -11.76 -15.24 4.72
C PHE A 229 -12.22 -16.06 5.94
N SER A 230 -13.44 -15.81 6.43
CA SER A 230 -13.96 -16.57 7.59
C SER A 230 -14.15 -18.05 7.28
N THR A 231 -14.58 -18.39 6.07
CA THR A 231 -14.80 -19.78 5.64
C THR A 231 -13.46 -20.51 5.58
N LEU A 232 -12.47 -19.93 4.90
CA LEU A 232 -11.13 -20.49 4.77
C LEU A 232 -10.43 -20.64 6.12
N VAL A 233 -10.58 -19.67 7.04
CA VAL A 233 -10.07 -19.77 8.41
C VAL A 233 -10.72 -20.92 9.15
N ASN A 234 -12.04 -21.09 9.06
CA ASN A 234 -12.76 -22.17 9.74
C ASN A 234 -12.38 -23.55 9.18
N GLU A 235 -12.31 -23.70 7.86
CA GLU A 235 -11.84 -24.94 7.22
C GLU A 235 -10.43 -25.30 7.67
N THR A 236 -9.52 -24.32 7.68
CA THR A 236 -8.15 -24.51 8.14
C THR A 236 -8.12 -24.89 9.61
N PHE A 237 -8.92 -24.23 10.44
CA PHE A 237 -8.94 -24.44 11.89
C PHE A 237 -9.45 -25.84 12.26
N GLU A 238 -10.58 -26.24 11.68
CA GLU A 238 -11.13 -27.58 11.89
C GLU A 238 -10.19 -28.64 11.31
N GLY A 239 -9.59 -28.40 10.14
CA GLY A 239 -8.60 -29.31 9.55
C GLY A 239 -7.35 -29.50 10.42
N ILE A 240 -6.86 -28.45 11.11
CA ILE A 240 -5.77 -28.60 12.10
C ILE A 240 -6.25 -29.45 13.28
N LYS A 241 -7.46 -29.21 13.78
CA LYS A 241 -8.03 -29.88 14.96
C LYS A 241 -8.30 -31.37 14.72
N THR A 242 -8.82 -31.73 13.55
CA THR A 242 -9.13 -33.11 13.16
C THR A 242 -7.93 -33.84 12.57
N GLY A 243 -6.99 -33.11 11.96
CA GLY A 243 -5.84 -33.69 11.28
C GLY A 243 -6.12 -34.07 9.83
N ASP A 244 -6.85 -33.25 9.10
CA ASP A 244 -7.28 -33.54 7.73
C ASP A 244 -6.18 -33.23 6.68
N GLY A 245 -5.93 -34.18 5.78
CA GLY A 245 -4.96 -34.07 4.69
C GLY A 245 -3.59 -33.50 5.10
N LEU A 246 -3.11 -32.48 4.40
CA LEU A 246 -1.82 -31.84 4.68
C LEU A 246 -1.76 -31.13 6.04
N LEU A 247 -2.91 -30.86 6.68
CA LEU A 247 -2.97 -30.27 8.02
C LEU A 247 -2.64 -31.28 9.13
N GLU A 248 -2.58 -32.58 8.83
CA GLU A 248 -2.01 -33.58 9.74
C GLU A 248 -0.59 -33.21 10.17
N ARG A 249 0.19 -32.55 9.29
CA ARG A 249 1.52 -32.02 9.59
C ARG A 249 1.53 -30.93 10.67
N CYS A 250 0.36 -30.49 11.12
CA CYS A 250 0.14 -29.51 12.19
C CYS A 250 -0.40 -30.17 13.47
N SER A 251 -0.37 -31.51 13.56
CA SER A 251 -0.94 -32.29 14.67
C SER A 251 -0.46 -31.83 16.06
N GLN A 252 0.80 -31.40 16.17
CA GLN A 252 1.36 -30.86 17.42
C GLN A 252 0.63 -29.62 17.96
N TYR A 253 -0.18 -28.95 17.14
CA TYR A 253 -0.97 -27.79 17.53
C TYR A 253 -2.46 -28.11 17.77
N ARG A 254 -2.89 -29.39 17.72
CA ARG A 254 -4.29 -29.81 17.90
C ARG A 254 -4.87 -29.38 19.25
N GLU A 255 -4.17 -29.65 20.35
CA GLU A 255 -4.63 -29.26 21.69
C GLU A 255 -4.73 -27.74 21.83
N ARG A 256 -3.75 -27.02 21.26
CA ARG A 256 -3.81 -25.56 21.21
C ARG A 256 -5.00 -25.06 20.39
N ALA A 257 -5.30 -25.68 19.25
CA ALA A 257 -6.48 -25.37 18.45
C ALA A 257 -7.77 -25.55 19.27
N LYS A 258 -7.92 -26.65 20.02
CA LYS A 258 -9.12 -26.89 20.86
C LYS A 258 -9.37 -25.77 21.89
N THR A 259 -8.30 -25.17 22.42
CA THR A 259 -8.37 -24.08 23.42
C THR A 259 -8.40 -22.68 22.80
N THR A 260 -8.20 -22.54 21.49
CA THR A 260 -8.10 -21.23 20.83
C THR A 260 -9.50 -20.60 20.68
N PRO A 261 -9.73 -19.40 21.22
CA PRO A 261 -11.02 -18.72 21.11
C PRO A 261 -11.31 -18.28 19.67
N TYR A 262 -12.59 -18.18 19.32
CA TYR A 262 -13.04 -17.83 17.96
C TYR A 262 -12.34 -16.58 17.40
N ARG A 263 -12.22 -15.52 18.20
CA ARG A 263 -11.56 -14.25 17.83
C ARG A 263 -10.08 -14.38 17.44
N GLN A 264 -9.40 -15.44 17.87
CA GLN A 264 -7.97 -15.68 17.59
C GLN A 264 -7.75 -16.73 16.49
N ARG A 265 -8.81 -17.36 15.96
CA ARG A 265 -8.68 -18.43 14.95
C ARG A 265 -7.93 -17.98 13.71
N ALA A 266 -8.20 -16.78 13.21
CA ALA A 266 -7.53 -16.25 12.03
C ALA A 266 -6.01 -16.15 12.22
N LEU A 267 -5.59 -15.56 13.34
CA LEU A 267 -4.16 -15.47 13.69
C LEU A 267 -3.55 -16.84 13.90
N PHE A 268 -4.23 -17.71 14.65
CA PHE A 268 -3.78 -19.07 14.90
C PHE A 268 -3.56 -19.84 13.60
N CYS A 269 -4.54 -19.84 12.69
CA CYS A 269 -4.40 -20.51 11.40
C CYS A 269 -3.27 -19.90 10.58
N LEU A 270 -3.15 -18.56 10.53
CA LEU A 270 -2.10 -17.85 9.80
C LEU A 270 -0.69 -18.22 10.30
N THR A 271 -0.49 -18.39 11.61
CA THR A 271 0.83 -18.65 12.22
C THR A 271 1.17 -20.14 12.41
N TYR A 272 0.18 -21.03 12.46
CA TYR A 272 0.39 -22.44 12.80
C TYR A 272 0.04 -23.47 11.72
N SER A 273 -0.78 -23.12 10.72
CA SER A 273 -1.05 -24.04 9.62
C SER A 273 0.19 -24.25 8.74
N CYS A 274 0.23 -25.36 8.00
CA CYS A 274 1.32 -25.66 7.08
C CYS A 274 1.15 -24.80 5.82
N PHE A 275 2.22 -24.19 5.31
CA PHE A 275 2.15 -23.39 4.08
C PHE A 275 1.46 -24.14 2.92
N ARG A 276 1.78 -25.42 2.76
CA ARG A 276 1.28 -26.29 1.68
C ARG A 276 -0.19 -26.68 1.80
N ASP A 277 -0.89 -26.30 2.88
CA ASP A 277 -2.31 -26.63 3.04
C ASP A 277 -3.21 -25.79 2.11
N GLY A 278 -2.66 -24.74 1.49
CA GLY A 278 -3.29 -23.97 0.43
C GLY A 278 -4.35 -22.97 0.92
N ARG A 279 -5.15 -23.32 1.94
CA ARG A 279 -6.39 -22.60 2.34
C ARG A 279 -6.18 -21.12 2.64
N LEU A 280 -5.05 -20.77 3.24
CA LEU A 280 -4.70 -19.37 3.54
C LEU A 280 -3.64 -18.79 2.59
N THR A 281 -3.32 -19.46 1.48
CA THR A 281 -2.36 -18.99 0.46
C THR A 281 -2.69 -17.58 -0.03
N PRO A 282 -3.96 -17.20 -0.34
CA PRO A 282 -4.28 -15.83 -0.73
C PRO A 282 -3.91 -14.77 0.33
N PHE A 283 -3.85 -15.14 1.61
CA PHE A 283 -3.53 -14.22 2.72
C PHE A 283 -2.08 -14.31 3.19
N ARG A 284 -1.29 -15.24 2.65
CA ARG A 284 0.14 -15.40 2.97
C ARG A 284 1.03 -14.99 1.81
N VAL A 285 0.75 -15.55 0.65
CA VAL A 285 1.64 -15.46 -0.51
C VAL A 285 1.42 -14.18 -1.27
N ILE A 286 0.16 -13.78 -1.50
CA ILE A 286 -0.16 -12.55 -2.21
C ILE A 286 0.50 -11.32 -1.55
N PRO A 287 0.39 -11.08 -0.22
CA PRO A 287 1.09 -9.97 0.42
C PRO A 287 2.61 -9.97 0.17
N SER A 288 3.23 -11.15 0.19
CA SER A 288 4.67 -11.32 -0.07
C SER A 288 5.04 -10.93 -1.50
N HIS A 289 4.32 -11.46 -2.49
CA HIS A 289 4.56 -11.12 -3.89
C HIS A 289 4.28 -9.65 -4.18
N MET A 290 3.23 -9.09 -3.59
CA MET A 290 2.87 -7.68 -3.78
C MET A 290 3.95 -6.74 -3.23
N ILE A 291 4.45 -6.96 -2.01
CA ILE A 291 5.51 -6.09 -1.47
C ILE A 291 6.81 -6.20 -2.29
N ASN A 292 7.18 -7.41 -2.72
CA ASN A 292 8.38 -7.63 -3.52
C ASN A 292 8.29 -6.91 -4.87
N SER A 293 7.17 -7.12 -5.57
CA SER A 293 6.92 -6.51 -6.86
C SER A 293 6.86 -4.98 -6.75
N TYR A 294 6.18 -4.47 -5.72
CA TYR A 294 6.05 -3.03 -5.52
C TYR A 294 7.39 -2.36 -5.14
N LEU A 295 8.20 -2.98 -4.29
CA LEU A 295 9.54 -2.48 -3.97
C LEU A 295 10.45 -2.47 -5.20
N SER A 296 10.42 -3.54 -6.00
CA SER A 296 11.15 -3.63 -7.28
C SER A 296 10.78 -2.49 -8.23
N LEU A 297 9.48 -2.21 -8.38
CA LEU A 297 8.99 -1.07 -9.17
C LEU A 297 9.52 0.24 -8.63
N ARG A 298 9.41 0.49 -7.32
CA ARG A 298 9.87 1.76 -6.73
C ARG A 298 11.38 1.96 -6.88
N GLN A 299 12.17 0.90 -6.87
CA GLN A 299 13.62 0.96 -7.07
C GLN A 299 14.04 1.25 -8.52
N THR A 300 13.17 0.98 -9.50
CA THR A 300 13.52 1.00 -10.93
C THR A 300 12.85 2.12 -11.73
N HIS A 301 11.80 2.75 -11.18
CA HIS A 301 11.05 3.82 -11.83
C HIS A 301 11.14 5.14 -11.07
N HIS A 302 10.93 6.25 -11.77
CA HIS A 302 10.93 7.58 -11.15
C HIS A 302 9.71 7.73 -10.25
N GLU A 303 9.84 8.53 -9.19
CA GLU A 303 8.75 8.73 -8.24
C GLU A 303 7.50 9.33 -8.90
N GLU A 304 7.69 10.28 -9.81
CA GLU A 304 6.59 10.98 -10.50
C GLU A 304 5.64 10.00 -11.20
N ASP A 305 6.15 8.86 -11.68
CA ASP A 305 5.40 7.80 -12.36
C ASP A 305 4.35 7.13 -11.46
N PHE A 306 4.58 7.11 -10.14
CA PHE A 306 3.64 6.54 -9.15
C PHE A 306 2.56 7.54 -8.74
N PHE A 307 2.75 8.83 -9.02
CA PHE A 307 1.84 9.90 -8.65
C PHE A 307 1.17 10.59 -9.86
N THR A 308 1.44 10.08 -11.08
CA THR A 308 0.87 10.59 -12.33
C THR A 308 -0.23 9.67 -12.86
N PRO A 309 -1.51 10.09 -12.85
CA PRO A 309 -2.60 9.32 -13.43
C PRO A 309 -2.35 8.97 -14.90
N GLY A 310 -2.69 7.75 -15.29
CA GLY A 310 -2.46 7.21 -16.63
C GLY A 310 -1.20 6.36 -16.75
N HIS A 311 -0.19 6.58 -15.90
CA HIS A 311 1.00 5.72 -15.87
C HIS A 311 0.71 4.38 -15.14
N PRO A 312 1.19 3.22 -15.61
CA PRO A 312 0.94 1.93 -14.95
C PRO A 312 1.37 1.87 -13.47
N CYS A 313 2.51 2.48 -13.13
CA CYS A 313 3.02 2.54 -11.74
C CYS A 313 2.07 3.27 -10.78
N TYR A 314 1.32 4.25 -11.27
CA TYR A 314 0.31 4.94 -10.47
C TYR A 314 -0.78 3.98 -10.00
N TYR A 315 -1.31 3.13 -10.88
CA TYR A 315 -2.33 2.14 -10.51
C TYR A 315 -1.76 1.05 -9.61
N ALA A 316 -0.50 0.63 -9.82
CA ALA A 316 0.19 -0.27 -8.92
C ALA A 316 0.27 0.30 -7.49
N ARG A 317 0.62 1.60 -7.34
CA ARG A 317 0.60 2.28 -6.03
C ARG A 317 -0.78 2.25 -5.38
N LEU A 318 -1.82 2.60 -6.14
CA LEU A 318 -3.19 2.60 -5.61
C LEU A 318 -3.58 1.20 -5.11
N ALA A 319 -3.35 0.17 -5.91
CA ALA A 319 -3.66 -1.21 -5.56
C ALA A 319 -2.85 -1.72 -4.36
N PHE A 320 -1.56 -1.39 -4.30
CA PHE A 320 -0.70 -1.73 -3.17
C PHE A 320 -1.22 -1.11 -1.87
N ASN A 321 -1.49 0.19 -1.86
CA ASN A 321 -2.01 0.88 -0.67
C ASN A 321 -3.39 0.36 -0.24
N GLU A 322 -4.30 0.14 -1.18
CA GLU A 322 -5.63 -0.43 -0.90
C GLU A 322 -5.52 -1.85 -0.32
N ALA A 323 -4.62 -2.69 -0.84
CA ALA A 323 -4.37 -4.02 -0.33
C ALA A 323 -3.82 -4.01 1.10
N VAL A 324 -2.87 -3.11 1.41
CA VAL A 324 -2.33 -2.93 2.77
C VAL A 324 -3.44 -2.56 3.75
N LEU A 325 -4.30 -1.60 3.38
CA LEU A 325 -5.42 -1.16 4.22
C LEU A 325 -6.46 -2.27 4.43
N MET A 326 -6.74 -3.04 3.39
CA MET A 326 -7.64 -4.19 3.48
C MET A 326 -7.09 -5.23 4.44
N TYR A 327 -5.81 -5.57 4.31
CA TYR A 327 -5.17 -6.59 5.14
C TYR A 327 -5.13 -6.17 6.62
N ARG A 328 -4.84 -4.91 6.91
CA ARG A 328 -4.88 -4.33 8.28
C ARG A 328 -6.26 -4.47 8.94
N LYS A 329 -7.35 -4.57 8.16
CA LYS A 329 -8.72 -4.77 8.67
C LYS A 329 -9.08 -6.25 8.85
N LEU A 330 -8.34 -7.16 8.21
CA LEU A 330 -8.60 -8.61 8.24
C LEU A 330 -7.93 -9.32 9.42
N VAL A 331 -6.73 -8.87 9.79
CA VAL A 331 -5.88 -9.54 10.78
C VAL A 331 -5.49 -8.56 11.89
N ASN A 332 -5.50 -9.00 13.14
CA ASN A 332 -5.00 -8.20 14.27
C ASN A 332 -3.47 -8.11 14.21
N ILE A 333 -2.98 -7.08 13.52
CA ILE A 333 -1.54 -6.86 13.29
C ILE A 333 -0.76 -6.66 14.59
N SER A 334 -1.35 -6.02 15.60
CA SER A 334 -0.65 -5.80 16.87
C SER A 334 -0.35 -7.11 17.58
N GLU A 335 -1.27 -8.07 17.52
CA GLU A 335 -1.10 -9.38 18.14
C GLU A 335 -0.17 -10.26 17.29
N LEU A 336 -0.29 -10.21 15.96
CA LEU A 336 0.65 -10.86 15.04
C LEU A 336 2.11 -10.46 15.30
N LYS A 337 2.36 -9.15 15.50
CA LYS A 337 3.69 -8.63 15.82
C LYS A 337 4.21 -9.18 17.16
N LYS A 338 3.35 -9.29 18.18
CA LYS A 338 3.71 -9.88 19.47
C LYS A 338 4.07 -11.36 19.33
N MET A 339 3.26 -12.11 18.58
CA MET A 339 3.53 -13.53 18.31
C MET A 339 4.85 -13.71 17.57
N PHE A 340 5.14 -12.86 16.57
CA PHE A 340 6.40 -12.91 15.83
C PHE A 340 7.62 -12.63 16.73
N VAL A 341 7.60 -11.57 17.52
CA VAL A 341 8.71 -11.24 18.46
C VAL A 341 8.93 -12.37 19.48
N ASN A 342 7.85 -12.98 19.97
CA ASN A 342 7.91 -14.06 20.95
C ASN A 342 8.24 -15.43 20.33
N LYS A 343 8.45 -15.52 19.00
CA LYS A 343 8.60 -16.79 18.26
C LYS A 343 7.44 -17.76 18.49
N ASP A 344 6.25 -17.22 18.75
CA ASP A 344 5.02 -17.96 18.99
C ASP A 344 4.31 -18.25 17.66
N TYR A 345 4.97 -19.04 16.82
CA TYR A 345 4.47 -19.49 15.51
C TYR A 345 5.21 -20.75 15.08
N ARG A 346 4.72 -21.42 14.04
CA ARG A 346 5.44 -22.56 13.43
C ARG A 346 6.65 -22.02 12.66
N ILE A 347 7.86 -22.52 12.95
CA ILE A 347 9.14 -22.04 12.34
C ILE A 347 9.06 -21.91 10.81
N SER A 348 8.42 -22.86 10.12
CA SER A 348 8.25 -22.81 8.65
C SER A 348 7.42 -21.62 8.13
N GLN A 349 6.79 -20.83 9.01
CA GLN A 349 6.04 -19.63 8.67
C GLN A 349 6.85 -18.34 8.83
N GLU A 350 8.09 -18.39 9.32
CA GLU A 350 8.89 -17.19 9.61
C GLU A 350 9.00 -16.23 8.42
N GLY A 351 9.32 -16.74 7.22
CA GLY A 351 9.39 -15.93 6.00
C GLY A 351 8.04 -15.30 5.63
N ASN A 352 6.95 -16.06 5.70
CA ASN A 352 5.60 -15.55 5.43
C ASN A 352 5.21 -14.43 6.40
N LEU A 353 5.45 -14.64 7.69
CA LEU A 353 5.11 -13.67 8.72
C LEU A 353 5.97 -12.41 8.59
N THR A 354 7.24 -12.55 8.26
CA THR A 354 8.14 -11.43 7.95
C THR A 354 7.59 -10.62 6.78
N ALA A 355 7.25 -11.27 5.67
CA ALA A 355 6.68 -10.62 4.50
C ALA A 355 5.34 -9.92 4.80
N ILE A 356 4.44 -10.56 5.55
CA ILE A 356 3.16 -9.96 5.96
C ILE A 356 3.39 -8.72 6.84
N LEU A 357 4.26 -8.82 7.86
CA LEU A 357 4.57 -7.70 8.75
C LEU A 357 5.21 -6.53 8.00
N ASN A 358 6.03 -6.84 7.00
CA ASN A 358 6.62 -5.86 6.10
C ASN A 358 5.59 -5.24 5.15
N PHE A 359 4.68 -6.05 4.61
CA PHE A 359 3.59 -5.57 3.76
C PHE A 359 2.69 -4.59 4.54
N VAL A 360 2.20 -4.99 5.71
CA VAL A 360 1.24 -4.17 6.47
C VAL A 360 1.85 -2.91 7.07
N LYS A 361 3.17 -2.73 7.12
CA LYS A 361 3.79 -1.45 7.54
C LYS A 361 4.03 -0.49 6.38
N SER A 362 3.99 -0.97 5.13
CA SER A 362 4.50 -0.24 3.96
C SER A 362 3.38 0.42 3.17
N THR A 363 2.98 1.65 3.51
CA THR A 363 2.08 2.45 2.65
C THR A 363 2.89 3.52 1.94
N ASP A 364 2.76 3.62 0.62
CA ASP A 364 3.49 4.60 -0.17
C ASP A 364 2.75 5.95 -0.22
N GLN A 365 3.37 6.94 0.43
CA GLN A 365 2.91 8.32 0.50
C GLN A 365 3.89 9.31 -0.15
N GLY A 366 4.94 8.83 -0.83
CA GLY A 366 5.90 9.66 -1.57
C GLY A 366 7.37 9.37 -1.22
N ASP A 367 8.16 10.45 -1.23
CA ASP A 367 9.62 10.50 -1.20
C ASP A 367 10.29 9.55 -0.17
N GLU A 368 9.68 9.34 0.99
CA GLU A 368 10.28 8.58 2.09
C GLU A 368 10.12 7.06 1.96
N PHE A 369 9.30 6.57 1.02
CA PHE A 369 8.95 5.14 0.93
C PHE A 369 10.16 4.21 0.81
N LEU A 370 11.11 4.53 -0.08
CA LEU A 370 12.32 3.72 -0.26
C LEU A 370 13.32 3.89 0.89
N ILE A 371 13.31 5.03 1.59
CA ILE A 371 14.15 5.24 2.77
C ILE A 371 13.65 4.34 3.90
N GLU A 372 12.33 4.26 4.09
CA GLU A 372 11.69 3.47 5.13
C GLU A 372 11.68 1.97 4.84
N HIS A 373 11.60 1.59 3.55
CA HIS A 373 11.31 0.20 3.17
C HIS A 373 12.26 -0.41 2.15
N GLY A 374 13.15 0.36 1.52
CA GLY A 374 14.02 -0.12 0.43
C GLY A 374 15.06 -1.18 0.85
N LYS A 375 15.35 -1.31 2.15
CA LYS A 375 16.21 -2.35 2.72
C LYS A 375 15.43 -3.47 3.41
N THR A 376 14.11 -3.50 3.25
CA THR A 376 13.28 -4.50 3.90
C THR A 376 13.60 -5.87 3.32
N GLU A 377 14.18 -6.75 4.14
CA GLU A 377 14.31 -8.17 3.79
C GLU A 377 12.90 -8.75 3.68
N THR A 378 12.54 -9.18 2.48
CA THR A 378 11.22 -9.72 2.16
C THR A 378 11.24 -11.20 1.79
N GLU A 379 12.38 -11.88 1.94
CA GLU A 379 12.48 -13.30 1.59
C GLU A 379 11.70 -14.20 2.57
N PRO A 380 11.00 -15.18 2.01
CA PRO A 380 11.65 -16.36 1.46
C PRO A 380 11.76 -16.28 -0.06
N LYS A 381 12.88 -16.78 -0.62
CA LYS A 381 13.01 -17.02 -2.06
C LYS A 381 11.96 -18.03 -2.52
N TYR A 382 10.76 -17.55 -2.81
CA TYR A 382 9.89 -18.21 -3.77
C TYR A 382 10.65 -18.19 -5.09
N ARG A 383 10.98 -19.38 -5.59
CA ARG A 383 11.85 -19.52 -6.76
C ARG A 383 11.14 -19.06 -8.02
N ASP A 384 9.81 -18.91 -7.98
CA ASP A 384 8.99 -18.67 -9.15
C ASP A 384 7.60 -18.09 -8.78
N SER A 385 6.98 -17.39 -9.74
CA SER A 385 5.56 -16.99 -9.72
C SER A 385 4.60 -18.18 -9.64
N THR A 386 5.04 -19.39 -9.95
CA THR A 386 4.23 -20.60 -9.73
C THR A 386 4.15 -21.00 -8.25
N ASP A 387 5.12 -20.59 -7.42
CA ASP A 387 5.03 -20.73 -5.95
C ASP A 387 3.97 -19.78 -5.35
N LEU A 388 3.34 -18.89 -6.14
CA LEU A 388 2.22 -18.03 -5.69
C LEU A 388 1.07 -18.86 -5.08
N PHE A 389 1.02 -20.15 -5.39
CA PHE A 389 -0.19 -20.93 -5.35
C PHE A 389 -0.04 -22.40 -4.92
N TYR A 390 1.17 -22.85 -4.56
CA TYR A 390 1.47 -24.22 -4.08
C TYR A 390 1.86 -24.27 -2.59
#